data_AF-A0A377U2X7-F1
#
_entry.id   AF-A0A377U2X7-F1
#
_cell.length_a   1.000
_cell.length_b   1.000
_cell.length_c   1.000
_cell.angle_alpha   90.00
_cell.angle_beta   90.00
_cell.angle_gamma   90.00
#
_symmetry.space_group_name_H-M   'P 1'
#
loop_
_entity.id
_entity.type
_entity.pdbx_description
1 polymer ?
#
loop_
_entity_poly.entity_id
_entity_poly.type
_entity_poly.pdbx_seq_one_letter_code
_entity_poly.pdbx_strand_id
1 'polypeptide(L)' 'MPIIPVCVSNTSNKIKLNRWNNGLVIVEMLPPVDTTQFGKDNVRALATHCRELMAAKIADLDNEVAEREAAGKQ' A
#
# COMPACT_ATOMS: atom_id res chain seq x y z
N MET A 1 9.10 1.34 -19.88
CA MET A 1 8.22 0.29 -19.36
C MET A 1 7.48 0.86 -18.18
N PRO A 2 6.15 0.94 -18.17
CA PRO A 2 5.42 1.49 -17.04
C PRO A 2 5.58 0.62 -15.79
N ILE A 3 5.63 1.25 -14.61
CA ILE A 3 5.67 0.57 -13.31
C ILE A 3 4.28 0.65 -12.69
N ILE A 4 3.73 -0.47 -12.22
CA ILE A 4 2.44 -0.49 -11.51
C ILE A 4 2.71 -0.68 -10.02
N PRO A 5 2.50 0.36 -9.17
CA PRO A 5 2.68 0.22 -7.73
C PRO A 5 1.52 -0.60 -7.14
N VAL A 6 1.84 -1.60 -6.31
CA VAL A 6 0.86 -2.39 -5.57
C VAL A 6 0.99 -2.05 -4.09
N CYS A 7 -0.09 -1.55 -3.49
CA CYS A 7 -0.15 -1.17 -2.10
C CYS A 7 -0.92 -2.21 -1.30
N VAL A 8 -0.45 -2.47 -0.08
CA VAL A 8 -1.10 -3.39 0.87
C VAL A 8 -1.26 -2.65 2.19
N SER A 9 -2.45 -2.71 2.78
CA SER A 9 -2.70 -2.20 4.13
C SER A 9 -1.72 -2.80 5.14
N ASN A 10 -1.40 -2.06 6.19
CA ASN A 10 -0.41 -2.42 7.19
C ASN A 10 -0.64 -3.80 7.80
N THR A 11 0.36 -4.65 7.66
CA THR A 11 0.41 -6.01 8.21
C THR A 11 1.34 -6.12 9.43
N SER A 12 2.07 -5.05 9.76
CA SER A 12 3.02 -5.02 10.86
C SER A 12 2.28 -5.13 12.19
N ASN A 13 2.69 -6.06 13.04
CA ASN A 13 2.04 -6.40 14.32
C ASN A 13 0.57 -6.89 14.24
N LYS A 14 0.00 -7.06 13.04
CA LYS A 14 -1.35 -7.62 12.87
C LYS A 14 -1.36 -9.15 12.75
N ILE A 15 -0.27 -9.74 12.26
CA ILE A 15 -0.16 -11.19 12.05
C ILE A 15 0.41 -11.87 13.32
N LYS A 16 -0.41 -12.67 13.98
CA LYS A 16 -0.04 -13.56 15.09
C LYS A 16 -0.18 -15.02 14.64
N LEU A 17 0.94 -15.74 14.59
CA LEU A 17 0.99 -17.14 14.14
C LEU A 17 0.15 -18.10 15.00
N ASN A 18 -0.22 -17.72 16.24
CA ASN A 18 -1.06 -18.53 17.13
C ASN A 18 -2.56 -18.20 17.05
N ARG A 19 -2.98 -17.31 16.14
CA ARG A 19 -4.36 -16.80 16.06
C ARG A 19 -5.05 -17.28 14.79
N TRP A 20 -6.25 -17.84 14.94
CA TRP A 20 -7.07 -18.33 13.83
C TRP A 20 -7.62 -17.23 12.92
N ASN A 21 -7.82 -16.02 13.45
CA ASN A 21 -8.24 -14.85 12.67
C ASN A 21 -7.32 -13.67 12.98
N ASN A 22 -6.61 -13.18 11.96
CA ASN A 22 -5.64 -12.09 12.07
C ASN A 22 -6.18 -10.73 11.59
N GLY A 23 -7.48 -10.66 11.27
CA GLY A 23 -8.14 -9.46 10.77
C GLY A 23 -8.20 -9.40 9.25
N LEU A 24 -8.31 -8.18 8.72
CA LEU A 24 -8.49 -7.90 7.30
C LEU A 24 -7.23 -7.27 6.72
N VAL A 25 -6.92 -7.63 5.47
CA VAL A 25 -5.89 -6.96 4.67
C VAL A 25 -6.53 -6.53 3.35
N ILE A 26 -6.28 -5.29 2.94
CA ILE A 26 -6.73 -4.75 1.66
C ILE A 26 -5.52 -4.55 0.75
N VAL A 27 -5.67 -4.96 -0.51
CA VAL A 27 -4.65 -4.83 -1.55
C VAL A 27 -5.24 -4.00 -2.69
N GLU A 28 -4.52 -2.94 -3.09
CA GLU A 28 -4.94 -2.06 -4.17
C GLU A 28 -3.80 -1.83 -5.17
N MET A 29 -4.14 -1.87 -6.46
CA MET A 29 -3.21 -1.54 -7.54
C MET A 29 -3.38 -0.07 -7.91
N LEU A 30 -2.30 0.70 -7.86
CA LEU A 30 -2.29 2.09 -8.27
C LEU A 30 -2.17 2.24 -9.80
N PRO A 31 -2.55 3.40 -10.35
CA PRO A 31 -2.33 3.70 -11.76
C PRO A 31 -0.86 3.52 -12.16
N PRO A 32 -0.59 3.09 -13.41
CA PRO A 32 0.77 2.91 -13.89
C PRO A 32 1.53 4.25 -13.88
N VAL A 33 2.73 4.22 -13.30
CA VAL A 33 3.69 5.33 -13.33
C VAL A 33 4.49 5.23 -14.63
N ASP A 34 4.45 6.31 -15.42
CA ASP A 34 5.21 6.42 -16.65
C ASP A 34 6.69 6.69 -16.36
N THR A 35 7.54 5.73 -16.69
CA THR A 35 8.98 5.83 -16.47
C THR A 35 9.69 6.59 -17.60
N THR A 36 9.01 6.91 -18.71
CA THR A 36 9.66 7.57 -19.86
C THR A 36 10.09 9.00 -19.53
N GLN A 37 9.45 9.62 -18.53
CA GLN A 37 9.76 10.95 -18.03
C GLN A 37 10.99 10.98 -17.10
N PHE A 38 11.47 9.81 -16.66
CA PHE A 38 12.59 9.67 -15.75
C PHE A 38 13.79 9.06 -16.48
N GLY A 39 14.77 9.90 -16.83
CA GLY A 39 16.05 9.46 -17.38
C GLY A 39 16.89 8.67 -16.36
N LYS A 40 18.00 8.05 -16.82
CA LYS A 40 18.90 7.22 -15.98
C LYS A 40 19.43 7.94 -14.73
N ASP A 41 19.55 9.26 -14.78
CA ASP A 41 20.06 10.06 -13.66
C ASP A 41 18.98 10.38 -12.61
N ASN A 42 17.70 10.19 -12.94
CA ASN A 42 16.54 10.56 -12.11
C ASN A 42 15.84 9.37 -11.44
N VAL A 43 16.49 8.20 -11.37
CA VAL A 43 15.93 6.98 -10.76
C VAL A 43 15.57 7.19 -9.28
N ARG A 44 16.35 7.99 -8.55
CA ARG A 44 16.04 8.32 -7.15
C ARG A 44 14.77 9.15 -7.03
N ALA A 45 14.55 10.10 -7.94
CA ALA A 45 13.33 10.91 -7.97
C ALA A 45 12.10 10.05 -8.31
N LEU A 46 12.22 9.12 -9.27
CA LEU A 46 11.18 8.14 -9.58
C LEU A 46 10.83 7.28 -8.35
N ALA A 47 11.85 6.78 -7.64
CA ALA A 47 11.64 5.97 -6.44
C ALA A 47 10.94 6.76 -5.32
N THR A 48 11.34 8.03 -5.10
CA THR A 48 10.67 8.92 -4.15
C THR A 48 9.21 9.15 -4.54
N HIS A 49 8.95 9.46 -5.81
CA HIS A 49 7.60 9.68 -6.30
C HIS A 49 6.70 8.45 -6.12
N CYS A 50 7.16 7.27 -6.54
CA CYS A 50 6.44 6.02 -6.32
C CYS A 50 6.19 5.77 -4.83
N ARG A 51 7.19 6.05 -3.97
CA ARG A 51 7.06 5.89 -2.52
C ARG A 51 6.02 6.82 -1.92
N GLU A 52 5.96 8.08 -2.35
CA GLU A 52 4.96 9.06 -1.88
C GLU A 52 3.55 8.64 -2.28
N LEU A 53 3.35 8.23 -3.54
CA LEU A 53 2.07 7.70 -4.02
C LEU A 53 1.62 6.46 -3.22
N MET A 54 2.54 5.53 -2.99
CA MET A 54 2.25 4.33 -2.21
C MET A 54 1.96 4.68 -0.73
N ALA A 55 2.72 5.59 -0.12
CA ALA A 55 2.54 5.97 1.27
C ALA A 55 1.18 6.62 1.53
N ALA A 56 0.73 7.51 0.64
CA ALA A 56 -0.59 8.11 0.71
C ALA A 56 -1.69 7.04 0.62
N LYS A 57 -1.59 6.13 -0.35
CA LYS A 57 -2.58 5.06 -0.52
C LYS A 57 -2.59 4.08 0.65
N ILE A 58 -1.44 3.70 1.18
CA ILE A 58 -1.35 2.81 2.35
C ILE A 58 -2.05 3.45 3.56
N ALA A 59 -1.90 4.76 3.79
CA ALA A 59 -2.58 5.45 4.87
C ALA A 59 -4.11 5.41 4.72
N ASP A 60 -4.62 5.59 3.49
CA ASP A 60 -6.05 5.46 3.21
C ASP A 60 -6.55 4.03 3.49
N LEU A 61 -5.81 3.03 3.01
CA LEU A 61 -6.13 1.62 3.23
C LEU A 61 -6.10 1.24 4.72
N ASP A 62 -5.17 1.81 5.50
CA ASP A 62 -5.06 1.57 6.93
C ASP A 62 -6.27 2.11 7.70
N ASN A 63 -6.75 3.30 7.32
CA ASN A 63 -7.96 3.88 7.88
C ASN A 63 -9.18 3.01 7.56
N GLU A 64 -9.31 2.57 6.31
CA GLU A 64 -10.41 1.71 5.88
C GLU A 64 -10.40 0.35 6.62
N VAL A 65 -9.22 -0.26 6.78
CA VAL A 65 -9.09 -1.49 7.56
C VAL A 65 -9.50 -1.26 9.02
N ALA A 66 -9.09 -0.14 9.63
CA ALA A 66 -9.47 0.18 11.00
C ALA A 66 -10.99 0.35 11.17
N GLU A 67 -11.65 1.02 10.21
CA GLU A 67 -13.12 1.17 10.19
C GLU A 67 -13.83 -0.18 10.03
N ARG A 68 -13.38 -1.03 9.09
CA ARG A 68 -13.96 -2.36 8.85
C ARG A 68 -13.74 -3.31 10.03
N GLU A 69 -12.58 -3.26 10.68
CA GLU A 69 -12.29 -4.02 11.89
C GLU A 69 -13.12 -3.55 13.10
N ALA A 70 -13.46 -2.26 13.17
CA ALA A 70 -14.36 -1.73 14.18
C ALA A 70 -15.83 -2.14 13.93
N ALA A 71 -16.26 -2.13 12.67
CA ALA A 71 -17.62 -2.52 12.27
C ALA A 71 -17.86 -4.04 12.39
N GLY A 72 -16.86 -4.87 12.09
CA GLY A 72 -16.95 -6.33 12.15
C GLY A 72 -16.82 -6.96 13.55
N LYS A 73 -16.77 -6.14 14.62
CA LYS A 73 -16.67 -6.59 16.02
C LYS A 73 -18.03 -6.77 16.73
N GLN A 74 -19.15 -6.77 15.99
CA GLN A 74 -20.48 -7.12 16.52
C GLN A 74 -20.72 -8.63 16.55
#